data_AF-A0A094AVD5-F1
#
_entry.id   AF-A0A094AVD5-F1
#
_cell.length_a   1.000
_cell.length_b   1.000
_cell.length_c   1.000
_cell.angle_alpha   90.00
_cell.angle_beta   90.00
_cell.angle_gamma   90.00
#
_symmetry.space_group_name_H-M   'P 1'
#
loop_
_entity.id
_entity.type
_entity.pdbx_description
1 polymer ?
#
loop_
_entity_poly.entity_id
_entity_poly.type
_entity_poly.pdbx_seq_one_letter_code
_entity_poly.pdbx_strand_id
1 'polypeptide(L)'
;MLKSATDRMKSWVMVSPQTSEPFVKLPNERILYRSPIRTSLTLSSPPNTHSSTPPWSVSSDGGVAFITNQRIVYIPTTPSPPLTSFSCPILSLHDTYVRAPFFGANYWTASVRPVAGGGIPPSLALVDLRMTFREGGAFDYHNVFELIKERLYQAVQAARDAGRNVGDAAGMNPDVLQGLHLEQLPAYEPAAAAAAPGAGAGAGAGTGAGTEPPREGRGQADGQARSEPESAAAQPDEPPPGYEEAQAQAVGIDLDQRLRRRAEFDRDSGDE
;
A
#
# COMPACT_ATOMS: atom_id res chain seq x y z
N MET A 1 5.32 28.76 -35.86
CA MET A 1 5.13 27.34 -36.23
C MET A 1 3.93 26.79 -35.48
N LEU A 2 2.83 26.47 -36.17
CA LEU A 2 1.72 25.75 -35.54
C LEU A 2 2.07 24.27 -35.49
N LYS A 3 2.04 23.66 -34.31
CA LYS A 3 2.11 22.19 -34.20
C LYS A 3 0.82 21.61 -34.78
N SER A 4 0.94 20.73 -35.77
CA SER A 4 -0.21 20.14 -36.45
C SER A 4 -1.06 19.33 -35.46
N ALA A 5 -2.38 19.31 -35.65
CA ALA A 5 -3.32 18.63 -34.74
C ALA A 5 -3.02 17.13 -34.55
N THR A 6 -2.34 16.50 -35.52
CA THR A 6 -1.89 15.10 -35.48
C THR A 6 -0.81 14.84 -34.40
N ASP A 7 0.04 15.83 -34.10
CA ASP A 7 1.09 15.74 -33.06
C ASP A 7 0.47 15.55 -31.65
N ARG A 8 -0.78 16.01 -31.49
CA ARG A 8 -1.54 15.95 -30.25
C ARG A 8 -2.07 14.55 -29.91
N MET A 9 -2.07 13.60 -30.86
CA MET A 9 -2.71 12.27 -30.70
C MET A 9 -1.90 11.28 -29.85
N LYS A 10 -0.70 11.65 -29.38
CA LYS A 10 0.22 10.77 -28.62
C LYS A 10 0.77 11.42 -27.35
N SER A 11 0.08 12.44 -26.82
CA SER A 11 0.33 13.00 -25.49
C SER A 11 -0.82 12.63 -24.58
N TRP A 12 -0.64 11.62 -23.74
CA TRP A 12 -1.68 11.13 -22.84
C TRP A 12 -1.77 11.96 -21.55
N VAL A 13 -0.80 12.85 -21.34
CA VAL A 13 -0.71 13.74 -20.19
C VAL A 13 -0.46 15.16 -20.70
N MET A 14 -1.08 16.14 -20.04
CA MET A 14 -0.76 17.54 -20.26
C MET A 14 0.45 17.88 -19.39
N VAL A 15 1.61 18.04 -20.02
CA VAL A 15 2.82 18.54 -19.35
C VAL A 15 2.67 20.05 -19.18
N SER A 16 2.92 20.59 -17.99
CA SER A 16 2.95 22.05 -17.79
C SER A 16 4.36 22.58 -18.09
N PRO A 17 4.56 23.43 -19.11
CA PRO A 17 5.86 24.09 -19.33
C PRO A 17 6.09 25.27 -18.38
N GLN A 18 5.13 25.58 -17.49
CA GLN A 18 5.06 26.85 -16.72
C GLN A 18 4.88 26.64 -15.21
N THR A 19 4.68 25.39 -14.76
CA THR A 19 4.48 25.04 -13.34
C THR A 19 5.65 24.20 -12.86
N SER A 20 5.99 24.27 -11.58
CA SER A 20 6.97 23.37 -10.93
C SER A 20 6.55 21.90 -10.88
N GLU A 21 5.30 21.59 -11.23
CA GLU A 21 4.76 20.23 -11.25
C GLU A 21 5.06 19.52 -12.58
N PRO A 22 5.45 18.22 -12.55
CA PRO A 22 5.90 17.49 -13.75
C PRO A 22 4.78 17.24 -14.77
N PHE A 23 3.52 17.29 -14.35
CA PHE A 23 2.34 17.14 -15.20
C PHE A 23 1.08 17.67 -14.51
N VAL A 24 0.03 17.94 -15.30
CA VAL A 24 -1.30 18.28 -14.80
C VAL A 24 -1.96 17.05 -14.16
N LYS A 25 -2.20 17.16 -12.86
CA LYS A 25 -2.89 16.17 -12.02
C LYS A 25 -4.39 16.14 -12.28
N LEU A 26 -5.00 14.96 -12.19
CA LEU A 26 -6.45 14.79 -12.12
C LEU A 26 -7.00 15.29 -10.75
N PRO A 27 -8.32 15.53 -10.61
CA PRO A 27 -8.93 15.81 -9.32
C PRO A 27 -8.54 14.75 -8.28
N ASN A 28 -8.13 15.19 -7.09
CA ASN A 28 -7.64 14.33 -6.01
C ASN A 28 -6.43 13.43 -6.36
N GLU A 29 -5.69 13.72 -7.44
CA GLU A 29 -4.48 12.98 -7.80
C GLU A 29 -3.26 13.44 -6.98
N ARG A 30 -2.60 12.49 -6.32
CA ARG A 30 -1.38 12.70 -5.52
C ARG A 30 -0.27 11.83 -6.07
N ILE A 31 0.93 12.40 -6.24
CA ILE A 31 2.13 11.65 -6.63
C ILE A 31 2.66 10.92 -5.39
N LEU A 32 2.83 9.60 -5.49
CA LEU A 32 3.24 8.71 -4.41
C LEU A 32 4.64 8.12 -4.65
N TYR A 33 5.07 8.04 -5.91
CA TYR A 33 6.44 7.65 -6.28
C TYR A 33 6.95 8.46 -7.47
N ARG A 34 8.27 8.66 -7.54
CA ARG A 34 9.00 9.23 -8.66
C ARG A 34 10.29 8.43 -8.88
N SER A 35 10.50 7.91 -10.08
CA SER A 35 11.72 7.20 -10.46
C SER A 35 12.92 8.13 -10.67
N PRO A 36 14.14 7.59 -10.74
CA PRO A 36 15.26 8.28 -11.35
C PRO A 36 15.00 8.66 -12.82
N ILE A 37 15.81 9.59 -13.36
CA ILE A 37 15.64 10.18 -14.71
C ILE A 37 16.13 9.27 -15.84
N ARG A 38 16.98 8.27 -15.54
CA ARG A 38 17.41 7.27 -16.53
C ARG A 38 16.52 6.02 -16.50
N THR A 39 15.21 6.21 -16.38
CA THR A 39 14.22 5.14 -16.53
C THR A 39 13.74 5.13 -17.99
N SER A 40 13.98 4.03 -18.71
CA SER A 40 13.48 3.86 -20.09
C SER A 40 12.16 3.09 -20.11
N LEU A 41 11.27 3.39 -21.06
CA LEU A 41 9.97 2.73 -21.22
C LEU A 41 9.87 2.04 -22.60
N THR A 42 9.23 0.87 -22.65
CA THR A 42 8.87 0.17 -23.89
C THR A 42 7.43 -0.35 -23.77
N LEU A 43 6.64 -0.16 -24.83
CA LEU A 43 5.34 -0.77 -25.05
C LEU A 43 5.42 -1.62 -26.32
N SER A 44 4.93 -2.85 -26.30
CA SER A 44 4.92 -3.73 -27.48
C SER A 44 3.71 -4.66 -27.55
N SER A 45 3.33 -5.06 -28.76
CA SER A 45 2.39 -6.18 -28.97
C SER A 45 2.97 -7.46 -28.33
N PRO A 46 2.17 -8.25 -27.58
CA PRO A 46 2.64 -9.46 -26.93
C PRO A 46 3.25 -10.48 -27.90
N PRO A 47 4.22 -11.32 -27.47
CA PRO A 47 4.71 -12.41 -28.29
C PRO A 47 3.54 -13.36 -28.66
N ASN A 48 3.45 -13.71 -29.94
CA ASN A 48 2.39 -14.55 -30.52
C ASN A 48 0.98 -13.91 -30.59
N THR A 49 0.85 -12.59 -30.71
CA THR A 49 -0.37 -12.01 -31.33
C THR A 49 -0.61 -12.64 -32.71
N HIS A 50 -1.84 -13.06 -33.00
CA HIS A 50 -2.22 -13.74 -34.24
C HIS A 50 -1.64 -13.05 -35.49
N SER A 51 -1.15 -13.85 -36.44
CA SER A 51 -0.33 -13.44 -37.60
C SER A 51 -0.94 -12.40 -38.55
N SER A 52 -2.21 -12.05 -38.36
CA SER A 52 -2.92 -10.98 -39.08
C SER A 52 -2.65 -9.58 -38.52
N THR A 53 -2.15 -9.43 -37.29
CA THR A 53 -1.86 -8.12 -36.68
C THR A 53 -0.37 -7.78 -36.84
N PRO A 54 0.00 -6.63 -37.44
CA PRO A 54 1.40 -6.25 -37.57
C PRO A 54 2.03 -6.00 -36.20
N PRO A 55 3.32 -6.32 -36.01
CA PRO A 55 4.02 -6.07 -34.76
C PRO A 55 4.06 -4.57 -34.48
N TRP A 56 3.70 -4.19 -33.26
CA TRP A 56 3.67 -2.80 -32.82
C TRP A 56 4.61 -2.62 -31.64
N SER A 57 5.43 -1.57 -31.67
CA SER A 57 6.35 -1.24 -30.58
C SER A 57 6.60 0.27 -30.53
N VAL A 58 6.69 0.80 -29.31
CA VAL A 58 6.93 2.20 -28.99
C VAL A 58 7.86 2.27 -27.78
N SER A 59 8.92 3.08 -27.84
CA SER A 59 9.93 3.16 -26.77
C SER A 59 10.44 4.58 -26.51
N SER A 60 11.07 4.75 -25.34
CA SER A 60 11.83 5.93 -24.94
C SER A 60 13.01 5.50 -24.08
N ASP A 61 14.21 5.98 -24.43
CA ASP A 61 15.48 5.58 -23.79
C ASP A 61 15.75 6.23 -22.41
N GLY A 62 14.92 7.19 -21.99
CA GLY A 62 15.09 7.88 -20.73
C GLY A 62 13.94 8.85 -20.45
N GLY A 63 13.61 8.97 -19.17
CA GLY A 63 12.44 9.67 -18.67
C GLY A 63 12.20 9.35 -17.20
N VAL A 64 11.13 9.92 -16.67
CA VAL A 64 10.70 9.73 -15.28
C VAL A 64 9.35 9.01 -15.29
N ALA A 65 9.30 7.87 -14.59
CA ALA A 65 8.08 7.18 -14.22
C ALA A 65 7.58 7.70 -12.86
N PHE A 66 6.27 7.89 -12.76
CA PHE A 66 5.58 8.32 -11.56
C PHE A 66 4.45 7.32 -11.26
N ILE A 67 4.20 7.09 -9.98
CA ILE A 67 2.99 6.40 -9.53
C ILE A 67 2.16 7.41 -8.75
N THR A 68 0.87 7.51 -9.07
CA THR A 68 -0.11 8.32 -8.33
C THR A 68 -1.11 7.40 -7.63
N ASN A 69 -2.01 7.96 -6.83
CA ASN A 69 -3.15 7.21 -6.26
C ASN A 69 -4.21 6.78 -7.30
N GLN A 70 -4.00 7.02 -8.61
CA GLN A 70 -4.95 6.71 -9.68
C GLN A 70 -4.32 5.95 -10.86
N ARG A 71 -3.11 6.37 -11.26
CA ARG A 71 -2.45 5.91 -12.50
C ARG A 71 -0.93 5.89 -12.35
N ILE A 72 -0.28 5.18 -13.26
CA ILE A 72 1.14 5.40 -13.57
C ILE A 72 1.25 6.45 -14.68
N VAL A 73 2.26 7.31 -14.60
CA VAL A 73 2.56 8.33 -15.60
C VAL A 73 4.03 8.22 -15.99
N TYR A 74 4.34 8.32 -17.28
CA TYR A 74 5.73 8.38 -17.76
C TYR A 74 5.93 9.60 -18.66
N ILE A 75 6.95 10.39 -18.31
CA ILE A 75 7.37 11.59 -19.03
C ILE A 75 8.78 11.32 -19.60
N PRO A 76 8.93 11.14 -20.92
CA PRO A 76 10.24 11.07 -21.59
C PRO A 76 11.09 12.31 -21.32
N THR A 77 12.39 12.15 -21.11
CA THR A 77 13.34 13.27 -21.06
C THR A 77 13.47 13.95 -22.42
N THR A 78 13.44 13.16 -23.49
CA THR A 78 13.39 13.61 -24.88
C THR A 78 12.08 13.11 -25.50
N PRO A 79 11.00 13.93 -25.51
CA PRO A 79 9.73 13.51 -26.11
C PRO A 79 9.89 13.32 -27.61
N SER A 80 9.30 12.24 -28.14
CA SER A 80 9.42 11.87 -29.55
C SER A 80 8.03 11.67 -30.18
N PRO A 81 7.87 11.81 -31.51
CA PRO A 81 6.58 11.60 -32.18
C PRO A 81 5.89 10.25 -31.92
N PRO A 82 6.56 9.11 -31.63
CA PRO A 82 5.87 7.90 -31.18
C PRO A 82 5.45 7.92 -29.71
N LEU A 83 6.17 8.65 -28.84
CA LEU A 83 5.93 8.70 -27.38
C LEU A 83 6.29 10.06 -26.81
N THR A 84 5.28 10.90 -26.53
CA THR A 84 5.47 12.22 -25.90
C THR A 84 5.13 12.21 -24.41
N SER A 85 4.15 11.39 -23.99
CA SER A 85 3.85 11.03 -22.61
C SER A 85 2.98 9.77 -22.58
N PHE A 86 2.98 9.04 -21.47
CA PHE A 86 2.16 7.84 -21.24
C PHE A 86 1.45 7.91 -19.88
N SER A 87 0.25 7.37 -19.80
CA SER A 87 -0.61 7.41 -18.60
C SER A 87 -1.54 6.20 -18.55
N CYS A 88 -1.30 5.25 -17.65
CA CYS A 88 -2.12 4.05 -17.55
C CYS A 88 -2.77 3.95 -16.16
N PRO A 89 -4.10 3.80 -16.05
CA PRO A 89 -4.77 3.55 -14.77
C PRO A 89 -4.20 2.30 -14.09
N ILE A 90 -4.06 2.34 -12.76
CA ILE A 90 -3.40 1.24 -12.02
C ILE A 90 -4.17 -0.08 -12.18
N LEU A 91 -5.50 -0.03 -12.26
CA LEU A 91 -6.37 -1.20 -12.44
C LEU A 91 -6.39 -1.77 -13.87
N SER A 92 -5.78 -1.07 -14.84
CA SER A 92 -5.57 -1.55 -16.22
C SER A 92 -4.28 -2.36 -16.38
N LEU A 93 -3.51 -2.56 -15.31
CA LEU A 93 -2.20 -3.22 -15.29
C LEU A 93 -2.27 -4.58 -14.59
N HIS A 94 -2.00 -5.63 -15.36
CA HIS A 94 -2.04 -7.03 -14.94
C HIS A 94 -0.61 -7.62 -14.96
N ASP A 95 -0.46 -8.81 -14.37
CA ASP A 95 0.77 -9.62 -14.45
C ASP A 95 2.06 -8.84 -14.14
N THR A 96 2.01 -8.08 -13.04
CA THR A 96 3.05 -7.13 -12.66
C THR A 96 4.18 -7.80 -11.89
N TYR A 97 5.42 -7.60 -12.34
CA TYR A 97 6.60 -8.18 -11.69
C TYR A 97 7.87 -7.36 -11.91
N VAL A 98 8.84 -7.52 -11.02
CA VAL A 98 10.18 -6.93 -11.10
C VAL A 98 11.23 -8.03 -11.27
N ARG A 99 12.30 -7.75 -12.04
CA ARG A 99 13.47 -8.63 -12.19
C ARG A 99 14.76 -7.85 -12.00
N ALA A 100 15.68 -8.46 -11.27
CA ALA A 100 17.09 -8.08 -11.22
C ALA A 100 17.92 -9.12 -11.99
N PRO A 101 18.34 -8.84 -13.24
CA PRO A 101 19.26 -9.73 -13.95
C PRO A 101 20.67 -9.65 -13.34
N PHE A 102 21.44 -10.74 -13.40
CA PHE A 102 22.84 -10.76 -12.92
C PHE A 102 23.74 -9.71 -13.60
N PHE A 103 23.40 -9.33 -14.84
CA PHE A 103 24.05 -8.25 -15.57
C PHE A 103 23.00 -7.38 -16.26
N GLY A 104 23.17 -6.06 -16.18
CA GLY A 104 22.24 -5.07 -16.71
C GLY A 104 21.41 -4.38 -15.63
N ALA A 105 20.45 -3.57 -16.06
CA ALA A 105 19.59 -2.79 -15.18
C ALA A 105 18.34 -3.58 -14.78
N ASN A 106 17.88 -3.39 -13.54
CA ASN A 106 16.61 -3.93 -13.06
C ASN A 106 15.45 -3.39 -13.90
N TYR A 107 14.44 -4.22 -14.12
CA TYR A 107 13.25 -3.83 -14.86
C TYR A 107 11.97 -4.28 -14.16
N TRP A 108 10.93 -3.47 -14.33
CA TRP A 108 9.56 -3.78 -13.95
C TRP A 108 8.72 -3.94 -15.22
N THR A 109 7.79 -4.88 -15.20
CA THR A 109 6.97 -5.27 -16.34
C THR A 109 5.52 -5.44 -15.94
N ALA A 110 4.62 -5.20 -16.89
CA ALA A 110 3.18 -5.32 -16.73
C ALA A 110 2.50 -5.63 -18.05
N SER A 111 1.38 -6.32 -18.00
CA SER A 111 0.44 -6.44 -19.12
C SER A 111 -0.61 -5.33 -19.05
N VAL A 112 -0.62 -4.44 -20.04
CA VAL A 112 -1.55 -3.30 -20.15
C VAL A 112 -2.79 -3.71 -20.91
N ARG A 113 -3.96 -3.54 -20.31
CA ARG A 113 -5.26 -3.52 -21.02
C ARG A 113 -5.52 -2.09 -21.55
N PRO A 114 -5.57 -1.87 -22.88
CA PRO A 114 -5.81 -0.53 -23.41
C PRO A 114 -7.20 0.00 -23.09
N VAL A 115 -7.31 1.31 -22.92
CA VAL A 115 -8.58 2.04 -22.75
C VAL A 115 -8.96 2.77 -24.03
N ALA A 116 -10.27 2.97 -24.26
CA ALA A 116 -10.77 3.69 -25.43
C ALA A 116 -10.19 5.11 -25.50
N GLY A 117 -9.76 5.54 -26.70
CA GLY A 117 -9.09 6.83 -26.89
C GLY A 117 -7.65 6.91 -26.39
N GLY A 118 -7.13 5.88 -25.71
CA GLY A 118 -5.78 5.84 -25.13
C GLY A 118 -4.62 5.61 -26.11
N GLY A 119 -4.72 6.03 -27.38
CA GLY A 119 -3.60 6.05 -28.34
C GLY A 119 -2.95 4.72 -28.76
N ILE A 120 -3.26 3.59 -28.11
CA ILE A 120 -2.85 2.23 -28.52
C ILE A 120 -3.80 1.75 -29.66
N PRO A 121 -3.30 1.02 -30.68
CA PRO A 121 -4.14 0.44 -31.72
C PRO A 121 -5.26 -0.45 -31.14
N PRO A 122 -6.54 -0.26 -31.52
CA PRO A 122 -7.67 -1.02 -30.96
C PRO A 122 -7.68 -2.50 -31.36
N SER A 123 -6.82 -2.92 -32.31
CA SER A 123 -6.57 -4.32 -32.63
C SER A 123 -5.79 -5.07 -31.55
N LEU A 124 -5.14 -4.37 -30.62
CA LEU A 124 -4.38 -4.97 -29.51
C LEU A 124 -5.25 -5.01 -28.26
N ALA A 125 -5.72 -6.21 -27.88
CA ALA A 125 -6.47 -6.42 -26.63
C ALA A 125 -5.59 -6.31 -25.37
N LEU A 126 -4.28 -6.52 -25.53
CA LEU A 126 -3.26 -6.46 -24.49
C LEU A 126 -1.95 -5.94 -25.09
N VAL A 127 -1.14 -5.26 -24.28
CA VAL A 127 0.18 -4.71 -24.64
C VAL A 127 1.17 -4.98 -23.51
N ASP A 128 2.38 -5.43 -23.83
CA ASP A 128 3.46 -5.59 -22.87
C ASP A 128 4.09 -4.23 -22.58
N LEU A 129 4.14 -3.85 -21.31
CA LEU A 129 4.85 -2.68 -20.79
C LEU A 129 6.10 -3.13 -20.05
N ARG A 130 7.25 -2.52 -20.37
CA ARG A 130 8.51 -2.67 -19.64
C ARG A 130 9.09 -1.32 -19.28
N MET A 131 9.44 -1.13 -18.02
CA MET A 131 10.26 -0.02 -17.53
C MET A 131 11.62 -0.54 -17.06
N THR A 132 12.71 0.09 -17.47
CA THR A 132 14.08 -0.33 -17.11
C THR A 132 14.81 0.80 -16.39
N PHE A 133 15.27 0.51 -15.17
CA PHE A 133 15.72 1.50 -14.20
C PHE A 133 17.25 1.53 -14.13
N ARG A 134 17.89 2.38 -14.94
CA ARG A 134 19.36 2.42 -15.11
C ARG A 134 20.13 3.04 -13.93
N GLU A 135 19.41 3.47 -12.88
CA GLU A 135 19.91 4.13 -11.67
C GLU A 135 19.32 3.51 -10.38
N GLY A 136 18.70 2.32 -10.47
CA GLY A 136 17.99 1.69 -9.35
C GLY A 136 16.55 2.18 -9.17
N GLY A 137 15.89 1.79 -8.08
CA GLY A 137 14.50 2.14 -7.79
C GLY A 137 13.43 1.17 -8.29
N ALA A 138 13.79 0.14 -9.08
CA ALA A 138 12.81 -0.80 -9.67
C ALA A 138 11.98 -1.58 -8.62
N PHE A 139 12.61 -1.98 -7.52
CA PHE A 139 11.93 -2.68 -6.43
C PHE A 139 11.03 -1.73 -5.62
N ASP A 140 11.50 -0.50 -5.36
CA ASP A 140 10.69 0.51 -4.66
C ASP A 140 9.45 0.89 -5.49
N TYR A 141 9.64 1.08 -6.81
CA TYR A 141 8.54 1.28 -7.76
C TYR A 141 7.54 0.10 -7.70
N HIS A 142 8.03 -1.14 -7.73
CA HIS A 142 7.16 -2.33 -7.65
C HIS A 142 6.38 -2.39 -6.33
N ASN A 143 7.05 -2.21 -5.20
CA ASN A 143 6.44 -2.27 -3.87
C ASN A 143 5.37 -1.20 -3.69
N VAL A 144 5.66 0.05 -4.09
CA VAL A 144 4.68 1.15 -4.03
C VAL A 144 3.53 0.91 -5.02
N PHE A 145 3.82 0.37 -6.21
CA PHE A 145 2.79 0.02 -7.18
C PHE A 145 1.82 -1.05 -6.65
N GLU A 146 2.32 -2.18 -6.13
CA GLU A 146 1.45 -3.25 -5.62
C GLU A 146 0.63 -2.78 -4.41
N LEU A 147 1.23 -2.02 -3.49
CA LEU A 147 0.52 -1.40 -2.36
C LEU A 147 -0.68 -0.55 -2.83
N ILE A 148 -0.46 0.36 -3.79
CA ILE A 148 -1.53 1.24 -4.28
C ILE A 148 -2.57 0.44 -5.07
N LYS A 149 -2.15 -0.56 -5.85
CA LYS A 149 -3.03 -1.46 -6.60
C LYS A 149 -3.94 -2.26 -5.68
N GLU A 150 -3.40 -2.85 -4.60
CA GLU A 150 -4.18 -3.56 -3.58
C GLU A 150 -5.21 -2.63 -2.92
N ARG A 151 -4.78 -1.45 -2.47
CA ARG A 151 -5.67 -0.44 -1.86
C ARG A 151 -6.77 0.02 -2.81
N LEU A 152 -6.47 0.21 -4.09
CA LEU A 152 -7.46 0.53 -5.12
C LEU A 152 -8.47 -0.61 -5.32
N TYR A 153 -8.03 -1.87 -5.35
CA TYR A 153 -8.97 -3.00 -5.38
C TYR A 153 -9.86 -3.03 -4.14
N GLN A 154 -9.32 -2.87 -2.93
CA GLN A 154 -10.09 -2.81 -1.69
C GLN A 154 -11.17 -1.71 -1.74
N ALA A 155 -10.78 -0.49 -2.15
CA ALA A 155 -11.71 0.64 -2.26
C ALA A 155 -12.79 0.43 -3.34
N VAL A 156 -12.43 -0.16 -4.50
CA VAL A 156 -13.39 -0.51 -5.57
C VAL A 156 -14.42 -1.52 -5.06
N GLN A 157 -14.00 -2.57 -4.35
CA GLN A 157 -14.94 -3.59 -3.85
C GLN A 157 -15.83 -3.00 -2.75
N ALA A 158 -15.26 -2.31 -1.75
CA ALA A 158 -16.04 -1.63 -0.72
C ALA A 158 -17.06 -0.62 -1.29
N ALA A 159 -16.72 0.08 -2.38
CA ALA A 159 -17.65 0.95 -3.08
C ALA A 159 -18.78 0.17 -3.76
N ARG A 160 -18.50 -0.98 -4.40
CA ARG A 160 -19.50 -1.86 -5.02
C ARG A 160 -20.44 -2.48 -3.99
N ASP A 161 -19.89 -2.97 -2.88
CA ASP A 161 -20.65 -3.59 -1.79
C ASP A 161 -21.57 -2.55 -1.12
N ALA A 162 -21.12 -1.29 -1.04
CA ALA A 162 -21.92 -0.14 -0.62
C ALA A 162 -22.85 0.44 -1.71
N GLY A 163 -23.00 -0.22 -2.86
CA GLY A 163 -23.88 0.21 -3.96
C GLY A 163 -23.47 1.51 -4.66
N ARG A 164 -22.23 1.97 -4.48
CA ARG A 164 -21.73 3.23 -5.06
C ARG A 164 -21.23 3.03 -6.48
N ASN A 165 -21.40 4.06 -7.30
CA ASN A 165 -20.84 4.09 -8.65
C ASN A 165 -19.31 4.18 -8.59
N VAL A 166 -18.63 3.18 -9.14
CA VAL A 166 -17.15 3.11 -9.20
C VAL A 166 -16.56 4.05 -10.26
N GLY A 167 -17.26 4.22 -11.38
CA GLY A 167 -16.67 4.76 -12.62
C GLY A 167 -16.07 3.65 -13.48
N ASP A 168 -15.36 4.03 -14.55
CA ASP A 168 -14.56 3.11 -15.35
C ASP A 168 -13.08 3.19 -14.96
N ALA A 169 -12.23 2.41 -15.63
CA ALA A 169 -10.79 2.46 -15.36
C ALA A 169 -10.15 3.80 -15.73
N ALA A 170 -10.70 4.55 -16.68
CA ALA A 170 -10.15 5.83 -17.14
C ALA A 170 -10.57 7.03 -16.27
N GLY A 171 -11.71 6.93 -15.58
CA GLY A 171 -12.30 7.95 -14.72
C GLY A 171 -12.97 7.33 -13.50
N MET A 172 -12.15 6.99 -12.50
CA MET A 172 -12.58 6.52 -11.19
C MET A 172 -13.30 7.65 -10.42
N ASN A 173 -14.42 7.35 -9.75
CA ASN A 173 -15.15 8.37 -8.99
C ASN A 173 -14.34 8.88 -7.77
N PRO A 174 -14.36 10.21 -7.49
CA PRO A 174 -13.55 10.83 -6.44
C PRO A 174 -13.88 10.32 -5.04
N ASP A 175 -15.14 10.00 -4.77
CA ASP A 175 -15.61 9.45 -3.49
C ASP A 175 -14.96 8.11 -3.13
N VAL A 176 -14.59 7.30 -4.14
CA VAL A 176 -13.91 6.03 -3.90
C VAL A 176 -12.43 6.26 -3.61
N LEU A 177 -11.83 7.27 -4.24
CA LEU A 177 -10.45 7.70 -3.97
C LEU A 177 -10.31 8.34 -2.58
N GLN A 178 -11.36 8.95 -2.03
CA GLN A 178 -11.39 9.42 -0.63
C GLN A 178 -11.37 8.29 0.41
N GLY A 179 -11.80 7.07 0.05
CA GLY A 179 -11.69 5.90 0.91
C GLY A 179 -10.27 5.31 1.02
N LEU A 180 -9.31 5.81 0.21
CA LEU A 180 -7.93 5.32 0.21
C LEU A 180 -7.13 5.90 1.39
N HIS A 181 -7.16 5.21 2.53
CA HIS A 181 -6.13 5.40 3.55
C HIS A 181 -4.80 4.83 3.03
N LEU A 182 -3.91 5.74 2.62
CA LEU A 182 -2.57 5.41 2.09
C LEU A 182 -1.53 5.22 3.21
N GLU A 183 -1.85 5.63 4.44
CA GLU A 183 -0.99 5.43 5.60
C GLU A 183 -1.25 4.05 6.19
N GLN A 184 -0.17 3.34 6.51
CA GLN A 184 -0.22 2.10 7.27
C GLN A 184 -0.67 2.46 8.69
N LEU A 185 -1.77 1.88 9.16
CA LEU A 185 -2.20 2.03 10.55
C LEU A 185 -1.01 1.76 11.47
N PRO A 186 -0.78 2.57 12.52
CA PRO A 186 0.30 2.33 13.47
C PRO A 186 0.26 0.87 13.91
N ALA A 187 1.39 0.18 13.79
CA ALA A 187 1.50 -1.13 14.40
C ALA A 187 1.20 -0.96 15.88
N TYR A 188 0.33 -1.81 16.43
CA TYR A 188 0.01 -1.78 17.86
C TYR A 188 1.30 -2.02 18.64
N GLU A 189 1.90 -0.95 19.17
CA GLU A 189 2.91 -1.06 20.20
C GLU A 189 2.19 -1.55 21.45
N PRO A 190 2.43 -2.79 21.93
CA PRO A 190 1.92 -3.18 23.23
C PRO A 190 2.50 -2.20 24.23
N ALA A 191 1.62 -1.56 25.02
CA ALA A 191 2.05 -0.67 26.10
C ALA A 191 3.11 -1.40 26.91
N ALA A 192 4.35 -0.89 26.89
CA ALA A 192 5.48 -1.54 27.54
C ALA A 192 5.09 -1.76 29.00
N ALA A 193 4.94 -3.04 29.38
CA ALA A 193 4.25 -3.42 30.61
C ALA A 193 4.83 -2.64 31.78
N ALA A 194 4.03 -1.71 32.32
CA ALA A 194 4.48 -0.79 33.36
C ALA A 194 5.04 -1.63 34.50
N ALA A 195 6.34 -1.46 34.77
CA ALA A 195 7.09 -2.38 35.61
C ALA A 195 6.42 -2.53 36.98
N ALA A 196 5.83 -3.70 37.22
CA ALA A 196 5.06 -3.97 38.42
C ALA A 196 5.95 -3.79 39.66
N PRO A 197 5.63 -2.86 40.58
CA PRO A 197 6.44 -2.65 41.76
C PRO A 197 6.12 -3.72 42.82
N GLY A 198 6.96 -4.74 42.93
CA GLY A 198 6.95 -5.61 44.13
C GLY A 198 7.23 -7.09 43.90
N ALA A 199 8.51 -7.47 43.87
CA ALA A 199 8.98 -8.80 44.28
C ALA A 199 10.40 -8.68 44.85
N GLY A 200 10.52 -8.58 46.18
CA GLY A 200 11.82 -8.45 46.84
C GLY A 200 12.43 -9.80 47.24
N ALA A 201 13.72 -9.99 46.96
CA ALA A 201 14.57 -10.98 47.63
C ALA A 201 16.04 -10.50 47.56
N GLY A 202 16.61 -10.09 48.70
CA GLY A 202 17.76 -9.20 48.74
C GLY A 202 19.16 -9.81 48.69
N ALA A 203 20.16 -8.92 48.74
CA ALA A 203 21.40 -9.02 49.52
C ALA A 203 22.29 -7.80 49.20
N GLY A 204 23.06 -7.29 50.18
CA GLY A 204 24.23 -6.43 49.88
C GLY A 204 24.28 -5.04 50.55
N ALA A 205 24.57 -5.03 51.86
CA ALA A 205 25.32 -4.04 52.65
C ALA A 205 25.55 -2.59 52.15
N GLY A 206 25.37 -1.61 53.05
CA GLY A 206 26.14 -0.35 53.01
C GLY A 206 25.49 0.89 53.66
N THR A 207 25.79 1.12 54.94
CA THR A 207 25.92 2.43 55.64
C THR A 207 25.45 3.73 54.94
N GLY A 208 24.67 4.63 55.56
CA GLY A 208 24.19 4.70 56.95
C GLY A 208 23.66 6.11 57.31
N ALA A 209 23.43 6.36 58.60
CA ALA A 209 23.04 7.65 59.22
C ALA A 209 21.70 8.27 58.76
N GLY A 210 20.63 7.98 59.50
CA GLY A 210 19.45 8.86 59.57
C GLY A 210 19.46 9.69 60.87
N THR A 211 18.70 10.79 60.88
CA THR A 211 18.14 11.39 62.12
C THR A 211 16.77 12.00 61.79
N GLU A 212 15.77 11.73 62.62
CA GLU A 212 14.34 12.10 62.45
C GLU A 212 13.93 13.32 63.35
N PRO A 213 12.68 13.87 63.35
CA PRO A 213 12.42 15.33 63.26
C PRO A 213 12.33 16.10 64.61
N PRO A 214 11.20 16.27 65.37
CA PRO A 214 9.74 16.23 65.12
C PRO A 214 8.94 17.51 65.58
N ARG A 215 7.60 17.54 65.36
CA ARG A 215 6.55 18.39 66.05
C ARG A 215 6.51 19.91 65.73
N GLU A 216 5.41 20.67 65.90
CA GLU A 216 3.95 20.45 66.09
C GLU A 216 3.24 21.81 65.80
N GLY A 217 1.98 21.82 65.32
CA GLY A 217 1.24 23.09 65.14
C GLY A 217 -0.22 22.93 64.66
N ARG A 218 -1.19 23.24 65.54
CA ARG A 218 -2.64 23.12 65.28
C ARG A 218 -3.23 24.30 64.49
N GLY A 219 -4.25 24.03 63.68
CA GLY A 219 -5.22 25.01 63.18
C GLY A 219 -6.47 24.33 62.59
N GLN A 220 -7.66 24.69 63.09
CA GLN A 220 -8.98 24.32 62.56
C GLN A 220 -9.45 25.47 61.60
N ALA A 221 -10.50 25.41 60.77
CA ALA A 221 -11.66 24.51 60.68
C ALA A 221 -12.28 24.56 59.25
N ASP A 222 -13.35 23.77 59.08
CA ASP A 222 -14.50 23.92 58.16
C ASP A 222 -14.30 23.96 56.63
N GLY A 223 -14.92 22.97 55.98
CA GLY A 223 -14.83 22.71 54.56
C GLY A 223 -15.98 23.24 53.70
N GLN A 224 -15.83 22.98 52.40
CA GLN A 224 -16.91 22.76 51.45
C GLN A 224 -16.42 21.88 50.30
N ALA A 225 -17.37 21.32 49.53
CA ALA A 225 -17.15 20.07 48.81
C ALA A 225 -16.48 20.18 47.43
N ARG A 226 -15.65 19.16 47.16
CA ARG A 226 -15.23 18.60 45.85
C ARG A 226 -15.88 19.16 44.59
N SER A 227 -15.00 19.59 43.67
CA SER A 227 -15.17 19.48 42.21
C SER A 227 -13.78 19.28 41.58
N GLU A 228 -13.30 18.03 41.53
CA GLU A 228 -12.07 17.67 40.80
C GLU A 228 -12.40 17.27 39.35
N PRO A 229 -11.49 17.51 38.38
CA PRO A 229 -11.79 17.38 36.96
C PRO A 229 -11.94 15.93 36.49
N GLU A 230 -12.67 15.76 35.39
CA GLU A 230 -13.01 14.47 34.78
C GLU A 230 -11.76 13.72 34.30
N SER A 231 -11.34 12.74 35.09
CA SER A 231 -10.22 11.83 34.77
C SER A 231 -10.53 10.96 33.56
N ALA A 232 -9.48 10.68 32.78
CA ALA A 232 -9.41 9.77 31.66
C ALA A 232 -10.50 8.68 31.61
N ALA A 233 -11.25 8.65 30.51
CA ALA A 233 -12.12 7.54 30.17
C ALA A 233 -11.31 6.23 30.15
N ALA A 234 -11.55 5.37 31.13
CA ALA A 234 -10.83 4.11 31.28
C ALA A 234 -11.03 3.22 30.05
N GLN A 235 -9.96 2.56 29.62
CA GLN A 235 -10.08 1.46 28.69
C GLN A 235 -10.91 0.35 29.36
N PRO A 236 -11.82 -0.34 28.66
CA PRO A 236 -12.52 -1.47 29.25
C PRO A 236 -11.52 -2.59 29.57
N ASP A 237 -11.31 -2.87 30.85
CA ASP A 237 -10.47 -3.99 31.34
C ASP A 237 -11.13 -5.36 31.10
N GLU A 238 -12.40 -5.38 30.66
CA GLU A 238 -13.16 -6.60 30.43
C GLU A 238 -13.05 -7.04 28.95
N PRO A 239 -12.71 -8.31 28.66
CA PRO A 239 -12.69 -8.81 27.29
C PRO A 239 -14.09 -8.73 26.65
N PRO A 240 -14.20 -8.63 25.32
CA PRO A 240 -15.49 -8.45 24.66
C PRO A 240 -16.45 -9.61 25.00
N PRO A 241 -17.75 -9.32 25.21
CA PRO A 241 -18.71 -10.32 25.68
C PRO A 241 -18.75 -11.54 24.75
N GLY A 242 -18.53 -12.72 25.31
CA GLY A 242 -18.41 -14.00 24.59
C GLY A 242 -16.97 -14.45 24.27
N TYR A 243 -15.94 -13.67 24.62
CA TYR A 243 -14.54 -14.04 24.35
C TYR A 243 -14.09 -15.32 25.05
N GLU A 244 -14.50 -15.55 26.30
CA GLU A 244 -14.19 -16.78 27.03
C GLU A 244 -14.86 -18.01 26.39
N GLU A 245 -16.10 -17.86 25.91
CA GLU A 245 -16.81 -18.94 25.22
C GLU A 245 -16.13 -19.28 23.88
N ALA A 246 -15.71 -18.26 23.13
CA ALA A 246 -14.94 -18.45 21.90
C ALA A 246 -13.58 -19.15 22.14
N GLN A 247 -12.86 -18.80 23.22
CA GLN A 247 -11.65 -19.52 23.62
C GLN A 247 -11.94 -20.96 24.02
N ALA A 248 -12.97 -21.20 24.84
CA ALA A 248 -13.34 -22.55 25.28
C ALA A 248 -13.71 -23.45 24.10
N GLN A 249 -14.46 -22.94 23.12
CA GLN A 249 -14.77 -23.65 21.88
C GLN A 249 -13.51 -23.96 21.06
N ALA A 250 -12.58 -23.00 20.91
CA ALA A 250 -11.33 -23.22 20.17
C ALA A 250 -10.44 -24.30 20.81
N VAL A 251 -10.31 -24.28 22.14
CA VAL A 251 -9.55 -25.30 22.90
C VAL A 251 -10.21 -26.68 22.79
N GLY A 252 -11.54 -26.75 22.85
CA GLY A 252 -12.29 -27.99 22.65
C GLY A 252 -12.07 -28.62 21.27
N ILE A 253 -12.06 -27.79 20.21
CA ILE A 253 -11.84 -28.24 18.83
C ILE A 253 -10.42 -28.78 18.62
N ASP A 254 -9.39 -28.10 19.14
CA ASP A 254 -8.00 -28.57 19.04
C ASP A 254 -7.79 -29.89 19.80
N LEU A 255 -8.38 -30.03 20.99
CA LEU A 255 -8.30 -31.28 21.76
C LEU A 255 -8.95 -32.46 21.03
N ASP A 256 -10.14 -32.28 20.47
CA ASP A 256 -10.85 -33.33 19.73
C ASP A 256 -10.09 -33.74 18.44
N GLN A 257 -9.50 -32.77 17.72
CA GLN A 257 -8.64 -33.08 16.57
C GLN A 257 -7.38 -33.88 16.95
N ARG A 258 -6.75 -33.58 18.10
CA ARG A 258 -5.60 -34.34 18.61
C ARG A 258 -5.99 -35.76 19.03
N LEU A 259 -7.15 -35.94 19.66
CA LEU A 259 -7.67 -37.25 20.05
C LEU A 259 -8.00 -38.11 18.82
N ARG A 260 -8.64 -37.54 17.79
CA ARG A 260 -8.89 -38.23 16.52
C ARG A 260 -7.60 -38.68 15.84
N ARG A 261 -6.62 -37.77 15.70
CA ARG A 261 -5.32 -38.08 15.07
C ARG A 261 -4.58 -39.20 15.81
N ARG A 262 -4.69 -39.26 17.13
CA ARG A 262 -4.11 -40.33 17.94
C ARG A 262 -4.85 -41.67 17.74
N ALA A 263 -6.18 -41.66 17.71
CA ALA A 263 -6.99 -42.84 17.45
C ALA A 263 -6.86 -43.38 16.01
N GLU A 264 -6.50 -42.52 15.04
CA GLU A 264 -6.12 -42.92 13.69
C GLU A 264 -4.74 -43.60 13.69
N PHE A 265 -3.76 -43.06 14.43
CA PHE A 265 -2.42 -43.63 14.54
C PHE A 265 -2.41 -45.00 15.25
N ASP A 266 -3.13 -45.12 16.37
CA ASP A 266 -3.22 -46.38 17.15
C ASP A 266 -3.99 -47.50 16.39
N ARG A 267 -4.67 -47.19 15.27
CA ARG A 267 -5.30 -48.18 14.38
C ARG A 267 -4.39 -48.68 13.27
N ASP A 268 -3.43 -47.86 12.83
CA ASP A 268 -2.49 -48.19 11.74
C ASP A 268 -1.35 -49.09 12.25
N SER A 269 -1.06 -49.07 13.56
CA SER A 269 -0.05 -49.91 14.22
C SER A 269 -0.57 -51.30 14.68
N GLY A 270 -1.69 -51.78 14.12
CA GLY A 270 -2.41 -52.97 14.60
C GLY A 270 -2.36 -54.21 13.71
N ASP A 271 -1.87 -54.10 12.46
CA ASP A 271 -1.83 -55.18 11.46
C ASP A 271 -0.37 -55.46 10.99
N GLU A 272 0.43 -56.10 11.86
CA GLU A 272 1.63 -56.89 11.52
C GLU A 272 1.64 -58.23 12.29
#